data_AF-A0A3E0WM20-F1
#
_entry.id   AF-A0A3E0WM20-F1
#
_cell.length_a   1.000
_cell.length_b   1.000
_cell.length_c   1.000
_cell.angle_alpha   90.00
_cell.angle_beta   90.00
_cell.angle_gamma   90.00
#
_symmetry.space_group_name_H-M   'P 1'
#
loop_
_entity.id
_entity.type
_entity.pdbx_description
1 polymer ?
#
loop_
_entity_poly.entity_id
_entity_poly.type
_entity_poly.pdbx_seq_one_letter_code
_entity_poly.pdbx_strand_id
1 'polypeptide(L)'
;MKNPLLGEIRKLGLPIRCLAAFILLCVLVAVIGLVSAAITEPFHPALLLGFVIAGVLGHVAGSITFSGYAPRYLWFAHGPNRNT
;
A
#
# COMPACT_ATOMS: atom_id res chain seq x y z
N MET A 1 -0.71 -3.24 -22.55
CA MET A 1 -0.56 -4.72 -22.42
C MET A 1 -1.37 -5.18 -21.22
N LYS A 2 -2.42 -5.98 -21.42
CA LYS A 2 -3.22 -6.57 -20.35
C LYS A 2 -2.41 -7.74 -19.78
N ASN A 3 -2.06 -7.68 -18.49
CA ASN A 3 -1.15 -8.65 -17.89
C ASN A 3 -1.87 -10.01 -17.78
N PRO A 4 -1.41 -11.08 -18.43
CA PRO A 4 -2.15 -12.34 -18.54
C PRO A 4 -2.44 -12.98 -17.17
N LEU A 5 -1.61 -12.70 -16.16
CA LEU A 5 -1.79 -13.22 -14.80
C LEU A 5 -2.95 -12.59 -14.02
N LEU A 6 -3.49 -11.42 -14.42
CA LEU A 6 -4.66 -10.85 -13.73
C LEU A 6 -5.91 -11.72 -13.87
N GLY A 7 -5.95 -12.63 -14.85
CA GLY A 7 -6.99 -13.65 -14.97
C GLY A 7 -6.86 -14.80 -13.97
N GLU A 8 -5.67 -15.01 -13.39
CA GLU A 8 -5.31 -16.17 -12.56
C GLU A 8 -5.37 -15.87 -11.04
N ILE A 9 -5.36 -14.59 -10.64
CA ILE A 9 -5.39 -14.16 -9.24
C ILE A 9 -6.73 -13.56 -8.82
N ARG A 10 -7.22 -13.97 -7.64
CA ARG A 10 -8.50 -13.49 -7.10
C ARG A 10 -8.37 -12.04 -6.61
N LYS A 11 -9.28 -11.19 -7.06
CA LYS A 11 -9.42 -9.81 -6.54
C LYS A 11 -9.71 -9.83 -5.03
N LEU A 12 -9.10 -8.91 -4.29
CA LEU A 12 -9.34 -8.76 -2.85
C LEU A 12 -10.77 -8.27 -2.60
N GLY A 13 -11.42 -8.91 -1.62
CA GLY A 13 -12.79 -8.58 -1.25
C GLY A 13 -12.92 -7.19 -0.63
N LEU A 14 -14.15 -6.69 -0.58
CA LEU A 14 -14.49 -5.40 0.02
C LEU A 14 -13.92 -5.16 1.43
N PRO A 15 -13.94 -6.13 2.39
CA PRO A 15 -13.41 -5.87 3.73
C PRO A 15 -11.91 -5.57 3.74
N ILE A 16 -11.13 -6.29 2.92
CA ILE A 16 -9.69 -6.06 2.81
C ILE A 16 -9.41 -4.70 2.17
N ARG A 17 -10.23 -4.30 1.20
CA ARG A 17 -10.10 -2.99 0.55
C ARG A 17 -10.44 -1.84 1.49
N CYS A 18 -11.45 -1.99 2.34
CA CYS A 18 -11.74 -1.03 3.41
C CYS A 18 -10.59 -0.93 4.41
N LEU A 19 -10.03 -2.07 4.85
CA LEU A 19 -8.87 -2.06 5.74
C LEU A 19 -7.66 -1.38 5.10
N ALA A 20 -7.39 -1.66 3.82
CA ALA A 20 -6.34 -0.98 3.07
C ALA A 20 -6.58 0.53 2.97
N ALA A 21 -7.83 0.96 2.77
CA ALA A 21 -8.17 2.39 2.75
C ALA A 21 -7.94 3.06 4.11
N PHE A 22 -8.25 2.37 5.20
CA PHE A 22 -7.94 2.85 6.55
C PHE A 22 -6.44 2.97 6.79
N ILE A 23 -5.65 1.96 6.38
CA ILE A 23 -4.18 2.03 6.45
C ILE A 23 -3.65 3.19 5.62
N LEU A 24 -4.21 3.42 4.43
CA LEU A 24 -3.81 4.53 3.57
C LEU A 24 -4.08 5.89 4.24
N LEU A 25 -5.19 6.03 4.97
CA LEU A 25 -5.48 7.20 5.79
C LEU A 25 -4.44 7.39 6.90
N CYS A 26 -4.08 6.31 7.62
CA CYS A 26 -3.02 6.36 8.64
C CYS A 26 -1.66 6.77 8.04
N VAL A 27 -1.32 6.27 6.85
CA VAL A 27 -0.11 6.66 6.12
C VAL A 27 -0.13 8.15 5.78
N LEU A 28 -1.27 8.70 5.35
CA LEU A 28 -1.39 10.12 5.07
C LEU A 28 -1.10 10.97 6.32
N VAL A 29 -1.67 10.60 7.46
CA VAL A 29 -1.40 11.28 8.74
C VAL A 29 0.08 11.15 9.13
N ALA A 30 0.68 9.96 8.96
CA ALA A 30 2.09 9.74 9.25
C ALA A 30 3.02 10.57 8.34
N VAL A 31 2.71 10.69 7.06
CA VAL A 31 3.48 11.53 6.12
C VAL A 31 3.40 13.00 6.51
N ILE A 32 2.21 13.50 6.89
CA ILE A 32 2.07 14.88 7.38
C ILE A 32 2.94 15.10 8.61
N GLY A 33 2.93 14.17 9.57
CA GLY A 33 3.79 14.21 10.75
C GLY A 33 5.29 14.20 10.40
N LEU A 34 5.71 13.32 9.48
CA LEU A 34 7.10 13.23 9.02
C LEU A 34 7.57 14.50 8.28
N VAL A 35 6.71 15.09 7.44
CA VAL A 35 7.01 16.35 6.75
C VAL A 35 7.12 17.48 7.77
N SER A 36 6.22 17.55 8.75
CA SER A 36 6.30 18.53 9.83
C SER A 36 7.62 18.39 10.58
N ALA A 37 7.97 17.17 11.02
CA ALA A 37 9.21 16.91 11.74
C ALA A 37 10.45 17.26 10.90
N ALA A 38 10.44 16.97 9.60
CA ALA A 38 11.54 17.31 8.70
C ALA A 38 11.76 18.82 8.53
N ILE A 39 10.73 19.64 8.76
CA ILE A 39 10.81 21.11 8.72
C ILE A 39 11.20 21.69 10.08
N THR A 40 10.67 21.14 11.18
CA THR A 40 10.83 21.72 12.52
C THR A 40 12.03 21.19 13.28
N GLU A 41 12.53 20.01 12.96
CA GLU A 41 13.61 19.33 13.68
C GLU A 41 14.88 19.20 12.83
N PRO A 42 16.07 19.20 13.47
CA PRO A 42 17.32 18.90 12.77
C PRO A 42 17.27 17.50 12.17
N PHE A 43 17.86 17.35 10.98
CA PHE A 43 17.80 16.10 10.24
C PHE A 43 18.35 14.92 11.05
N HIS A 44 17.48 13.92 11.26
CA HIS A 44 17.83 12.65 11.90
C HIS A 44 17.64 11.51 10.89
N PRO A 45 18.58 10.54 10.76
CA PRO A 45 18.45 9.41 9.83
C PRO A 45 17.16 8.59 10.00
N ALA A 46 16.59 8.61 11.21
CA ALA A 46 15.31 7.98 11.53
C ALA A 46 14.14 8.55 10.70
N LEU A 47 14.18 9.84 10.32
CA LEU A 47 13.16 10.44 9.46
C LEU A 47 13.15 9.78 8.07
N LEU A 48 14.33 9.48 7.53
CA LEU A 48 14.46 8.85 6.22
C LEU A 48 13.88 7.43 6.24
N LEU A 49 14.13 6.68 7.31
CA LEU A 49 13.49 5.38 7.54
C LEU A 49 11.96 5.51 7.62
N GLY A 50 11.46 6.53 8.33
CA GLY A 50 10.04 6.85 8.40
C GLY A 50 9.42 7.08 7.02
N PHE A 51 10.05 7.90 6.17
CA PHE A 51 9.58 8.16 4.81
C PHE A 51 9.58 6.89 3.94
N VAL A 52 10.61 6.05 4.04
CA VAL A 52 10.67 4.78 3.30
C VAL A 52 9.51 3.85 3.71
N ILE A 53 9.30 3.69 5.02
CA ILE A 53 8.22 2.85 5.56
C ILE A 53 6.86 3.40 5.10
N ALA A 54 6.61 4.69 5.27
CA ALA A 54 5.37 5.34 4.85
C ALA A 54 5.12 5.19 3.34
N GLY A 55 6.17 5.34 2.53
CA GLY A 55 6.10 5.17 1.08
C GLY A 55 5.74 3.74 0.66
N VAL A 56 6.39 2.73 1.24
CA VAL A 56 6.11 1.32 0.92
C VAL A 56 4.68 0.93 1.36
N LEU A 57 4.29 1.28 2.59
CA LEU A 57 2.93 1.03 3.08
C LEU A 57 1.88 1.76 2.25
N GLY A 58 2.12 3.03 1.91
CA GLY A 58 1.23 3.82 1.06
C GLY A 58 1.07 3.22 -0.32
N HIS A 59 2.17 2.75 -0.93
CA HIS A 59 2.12 2.11 -2.25
C HIS A 59 1.32 0.80 -2.24
N VAL A 60 1.54 -0.06 -1.24
CA VAL A 60 0.80 -1.33 -1.08
C VAL A 60 -0.67 -1.07 -0.79
N ALA A 61 -0.97 -0.23 0.21
CA ALA A 61 -2.32 0.11 0.62
C ALA A 61 -3.09 0.79 -0.52
N GLY A 62 -2.49 1.78 -1.19
CA GLY A 62 -3.08 2.46 -2.34
C GLY A 62 -3.39 1.52 -3.50
N SER A 63 -2.45 0.63 -3.82
CA SER A 63 -2.67 -0.38 -4.87
C SER A 63 -3.89 -1.25 -4.56
N ILE A 64 -4.03 -1.73 -3.32
CA ILE A 64 -5.15 -2.57 -2.87
C ILE A 64 -6.46 -1.77 -2.85
N THR A 65 -6.46 -0.55 -2.32
CA THR A 65 -7.66 0.29 -2.22
C THR A 65 -8.25 0.59 -3.60
N PHE A 66 -7.44 1.08 -4.54
CA PHE A 66 -7.93 1.54 -5.85
C PHE A 66 -8.13 0.38 -6.83
N SER A 67 -7.15 -0.52 -6.96
CA SER A 67 -7.22 -1.59 -7.96
C SER A 67 -7.91 -2.86 -7.46
N GLY A 68 -7.93 -3.08 -6.13
CA GLY A 68 -8.37 -4.34 -5.52
C GLY A 68 -7.34 -5.47 -5.62
N TYR A 69 -6.13 -5.17 -6.08
CA TYR A 69 -5.00 -6.10 -6.17
C TYR A 69 -3.80 -5.51 -5.42
N ALA A 70 -3.00 -6.37 -4.78
CA ALA A 70 -1.70 -5.93 -4.27
C ALA A 70 -0.71 -5.68 -5.42
N PRO A 71 0.41 -4.98 -5.16
CA PRO A 71 1.51 -4.86 -6.11
C PRO A 71 2.01 -6.23 -6.57
N ARG A 72 2.62 -6.28 -7.76
CA ARG A 72 3.04 -7.54 -8.41
C ARG A 72 3.93 -8.41 -7.54
N TYR A 73 4.82 -7.79 -6.77
CA TYR A 73 5.73 -8.49 -5.86
C TYR A 73 5.02 -9.09 -4.63
N LEU A 74 3.73 -8.83 -4.41
CA LEU A 74 2.88 -9.40 -3.35
C LEU A 74 1.72 -10.27 -3.89
N TRP A 75 1.75 -10.65 -5.16
CA TRP A 75 0.69 -11.49 -5.74
C TRP A 75 0.64 -12.89 -5.15
N PHE A 76 1.72 -13.37 -4.54
CA PHE A 76 1.70 -14.63 -3.78
C PHE A 76 0.72 -14.61 -2.59
N ALA A 77 0.33 -13.42 -2.10
CA ALA A 77 -0.67 -13.28 -1.05
C ALA A 77 -2.12 -13.37 -1.57
N HIS A 78 -2.32 -13.46 -2.89
CA HIS A 78 -3.63 -13.64 -3.49
C HIS A 78 -3.93 -15.13 -3.64
N GLY A 79 -5.18 -15.51 -3.40
CA GLY A 79 -5.65 -16.86 -3.72
C GLY A 79 -5.83 -17.07 -5.22
N PRO A 80 -5.87 -18.32 -5.69
CA PRO A 80 -6.18 -18.63 -7.08
C PRO A 80 -7.58 -18.11 -7.46
N ASN A 81 -7.72 -17.62 -8.68
CA ASN A 81 -9.00 -17.23 -9.22
C ASN A 81 -9.85 -18.48 -9.50
N ARG A 82 -10.92 -18.69 -8.74
CA ARG A 82 -11.78 -19.89 -8.82
C ARG A 82 -12.79 -19.88 -9.99
N ASN A 83 -12.60 -19.02 -10.98
CA ASN A 83 -13.48 -18.87 -12.13
C ASN A 83 -12.98 -19.59 -13.40
N THR A 84 -11.97 -20.46 -13.24
CA THR A 84 -11.47 -21.42 -14.24
C THR A 84 -11.68 -22.84 -13.73
#